data_AF-A0A523MZA8-F1
#
_entry.id   AF-A0A523MZA8-F1
#
_cell.length_a   1.000
_cell.length_b   1.000
_cell.length_c   1.000
_cell.angle_alpha   90.00
_cell.angle_beta   90.00
_cell.angle_gamma   90.00
#
_symmetry.space_group_name_H-M   'P 1'
#
loop_
_entity.id
_entity.type
_entity.pdbx_description
1 polymer ?
#
loop_
_entity_poly.entity_id
_entity_poly.type
_entity_poly.pdbx_seq_one_letter_code
_entity_poly.pdbx_strand_id
1 'polypeptide(L)'
;MIQPLLNMFRLIRIVRERGNRPLIRRSPKQLRDFILCRNDLNRKNLLSLPFYWWRMFKGLDMLVWRLETFGFLHLPQTTEEERSRLNEYLDS
;
A
#
# COMPACT_ATOMS: atom_id res chain seq x y z
N MET A 1 -23.16 3.53 4.93
CA MET A 1 -22.07 4.46 4.49
C MET A 1 -20.80 4.41 5.35
N ILE A 2 -20.78 3.67 6.48
CA ILE A 2 -19.63 3.60 7.41
C ILE A 2 -18.59 2.53 7.02
N GLN A 3 -18.98 1.53 6.21
CA GLN A 3 -18.09 0.45 5.76
C GLN A 3 -16.76 0.92 5.11
N PRO A 4 -16.73 1.92 4.21
CA PRO A 4 -15.47 2.41 3.64
C PRO A 4 -14.55 3.02 4.71
N LEU A 5 -15.13 3.68 5.72
CA LEU A 5 -14.37 4.21 6.86
C LEU A 5 -13.77 3.08 7.69
N LEU A 6 -14.55 2.04 8.01
CA LEU A 6 -14.05 0.85 8.72
C LEU A 6 -12.95 0.13 7.93
N ASN A 7 -13.11 0.05 6.62
CA ASN A 7 -12.11 -0.55 5.74
C ASN A 7 -10.82 0.29 5.69
N MET A 8 -10.93 1.62 5.75
CA MET A 8 -9.76 2.50 5.91
C MET A 8 -9.04 2.24 7.25
N PHE A 9 -9.76 2.10 8.36
CA PHE A 9 -9.14 1.75 9.64
C PHE A 9 -8.48 0.35 9.61
N ARG A 10 -9.12 -0.63 8.99
CA ARG A 10 -8.54 -1.97 8.78
C ARG A 10 -7.26 -1.89 7.96
N LEU A 11 -7.26 -1.09 6.89
CA LEU A 11 -6.06 -0.88 6.09
C LEU A 11 -4.92 -0.30 6.92
N ILE A 12 -5.20 0.77 7.67
CA ILE A 12 -4.19 1.41 8.53
C ILE A 12 -3.59 0.39 9.49
N ARG A 13 -4.43 -0.49 10.07
CA ARG A 13 -3.98 -1.57 10.94
C ARG A 13 -3.10 -2.58 10.21
N ILE A 14 -3.50 -3.04 9.02
CA ILE A 14 -2.70 -3.96 8.19
C ILE A 14 -1.35 -3.34 7.82
N VAL A 15 -1.34 -2.07 7.40
CA VAL A 15 -0.10 -1.32 7.09
C VAL A 15 0.77 -1.15 8.32
N ARG A 16 0.17 -0.98 9.51
CA ARG A 16 0.94 -0.89 10.76
C ARG A 16 1.57 -2.22 11.16
N GLU A 17 0.87 -3.34 10.94
CA GLU A 17 1.30 -4.69 11.31
C GLU A 17 2.27 -5.33 10.29
N ARG A 18 2.08 -5.04 8.99
CA ARG A 18 2.81 -5.70 7.89
C ARG A 18 3.53 -4.73 6.95
N GLY A 19 3.46 -3.43 7.21
CA GLY A 19 4.06 -2.41 6.35
C GLY A 19 5.57 -2.53 6.28
N ASN A 20 6.10 -2.59 5.06
CA ASN A 20 7.53 -2.55 4.80
C ASN A 20 8.03 -1.10 4.95
N ARG A 21 8.31 -0.69 6.20
CA ARG A 21 8.80 0.66 6.50
C ARG A 21 10.14 0.99 5.81
N PRO A 22 11.13 0.09 5.72
CA PRO A 22 12.36 0.32 4.96
C PRO A 22 12.09 0.73 3.49
N LEU A 23 11.25 -0.03 2.78
CA LEU A 23 10.90 0.28 1.39
C LEU A 23 10.13 1.61 1.26
N ILE A 24 9.18 1.88 2.16
CA ILE A 24 8.44 3.14 2.19
C ILE A 24 9.38 4.33 2.40
N ARG A 25 10.39 4.18 3.27
CA ARG A 25 11.36 5.25 3.56
C ARG A 25 12.29 5.51 2.38
N ARG A 26 12.71 4.46 1.65
CA ARG A 26 13.63 4.59 0.51
C ARG A 26 12.93 5.04 -0.78
N SER A 27 11.65 4.69 -0.95
CA SER A 27 10.87 4.99 -2.15
C SER A 27 9.62 5.86 -1.88
N PRO A 28 9.78 7.08 -1.29
CA PRO A 28 8.65 7.96 -1.01
C PRO A 28 7.97 8.45 -2.30
N LYS A 29 8.72 8.54 -3.41
CA LYS A 29 8.17 8.87 -4.74
C LYS A 29 7.21 7.78 -5.24
N GLN A 30 7.58 6.51 -5.13
CA GLN A 30 6.72 5.40 -5.57
C GLN A 30 5.44 5.32 -4.72
N LEU A 31 5.54 5.52 -3.40
CA LEU A 31 4.36 5.56 -2.54
C LEU A 31 3.46 6.75 -2.90
N ARG A 32 4.05 7.94 -3.14
CA ARG A 32 3.32 9.12 -3.57
C ARG A 32 2.65 8.91 -4.92
N ASP A 33 3.33 8.30 -5.88
CA ASP A 33 2.78 8.04 -7.20
C ASP A 33 1.72 6.94 -7.18
N PHE A 34 1.82 5.98 -6.26
CA PHE A 34 0.76 5.02 -5.98
C PHE A 34 -0.48 5.70 -5.36
N ILE A 35 -0.28 6.52 -4.31
CA ILE A 35 -1.36 7.23 -3.63
C ILE A 35 -2.08 8.21 -4.58
N LEU A 36 -1.30 8.95 -5.36
CA LEU A 36 -1.81 9.94 -6.30
C LEU A 36 -2.25 9.32 -7.64
N CYS A 37 -2.15 8.00 -7.81
CA CYS A 37 -2.42 7.32 -9.08
C CYS A 37 -1.68 8.02 -10.25
N ARG A 38 -0.42 8.38 -10.02
CA ARG A 38 0.48 9.03 -10.96
C ARG A 38 1.46 8.08 -11.64
N ASN A 39 1.45 6.79 -11.28
CA ASN A 39 2.14 5.77 -12.04
C ASN A 39 1.56 5.67 -13.47
N ASP A 40 2.42 5.45 -14.46
CA ASP A 40 2.06 5.37 -15.89
C ASP A 40 0.88 4.42 -16.19
N LEU A 41 0.66 3.42 -15.34
CA LEU A 41 -0.44 2.45 -15.47
C LEU A 41 -1.83 2.98 -15.09
N ASN A 42 -1.97 4.14 -14.43
CA ASN A 42 -3.28 4.58 -13.92
C ASN A 42 -3.39 6.09 -13.71
N ARG A 43 -2.88 6.90 -14.64
CA ARG A 43 -2.91 8.37 -14.57
C ARG A 43 -4.35 8.88 -14.45
N LYS A 44 -4.77 9.29 -13.24
CA LYS A 44 -6.09 9.87 -12.96
C LYS A 44 -5.99 11.35 -12.61
N ASN A 45 -7.02 12.10 -12.96
CA ASN A 45 -7.12 13.51 -12.56
C ASN A 45 -7.19 13.62 -11.04
N LEU A 46 -6.46 14.58 -10.48
CA LEU A 46 -6.38 14.84 -9.03
C LEU A 46 -7.77 15.03 -8.40
N LEU A 47 -8.73 15.57 -9.14
CA LEU A 47 -10.11 15.78 -8.69
C LEU A 47 -10.90 14.46 -8.53
N SER A 48 -10.51 13.41 -9.24
CA SER A 48 -11.17 12.08 -9.19
C SER A 48 -10.55 11.14 -8.15
N LEU A 49 -9.43 11.53 -7.52
CA LEU A 49 -8.75 10.75 -6.50
C LEU A 49 -9.64 10.39 -5.30
N PRO A 50 -10.38 11.33 -4.69
CA PRO A 50 -11.21 11.01 -3.52
C PRO A 50 -12.26 9.94 -3.84
N PHE A 51 -12.89 10.04 -5.01
CA PHE A 51 -13.89 9.07 -5.48
C PHE A 51 -13.27 7.71 -5.81
N TYR A 52 -12.09 7.71 -6.43
CA TYR A 52 -11.33 6.50 -6.70
C TYR A 52 -10.95 5.77 -5.41
N TRP A 53 -10.42 6.48 -4.42
CA TRP A 53 -10.09 5.93 -3.11
C TRP A 53 -11.33 5.43 -2.38
N TRP A 54 -12.44 6.17 -2.41
CA TRP A 54 -13.71 5.72 -1.85
C TRP A 54 -14.18 4.40 -2.46
N ARG A 55 -14.04 4.23 -3.77
CA ARG A 55 -14.35 2.97 -4.46
C ARG A 55 -13.37 1.86 -4.12
N MET A 56 -12.07 2.16 -4.03
CA MET A 56 -11.07 1.18 -3.60
C MET A 56 -11.29 0.71 -2.16
N PHE A 57 -11.71 1.59 -1.25
CA PHE A 57 -12.06 1.20 0.12
C PHE A 57 -13.30 0.32 0.21
N LYS A 58 -14.18 0.30 -0.81
CA LYS A 58 -15.23 -0.72 -0.90
C LYS A 58 -14.67 -2.11 -1.22
N GLY A 59 -13.56 -2.19 -1.96
CA GLY A 59 -12.84 -3.42 -2.30
C GLY A 59 -11.49 -3.51 -1.59
N LEU A 60 -11.50 -3.51 -0.26
CA LEU A 60 -10.30 -3.47 0.58
C LEU A 60 -9.29 -4.57 0.19
N ASP A 61 -9.75 -5.78 -0.11
CA ASP A 61 -8.89 -6.91 -0.47
C ASP A 61 -8.04 -6.61 -1.71
N MET A 62 -8.63 -5.96 -2.72
CA MET A 62 -7.91 -5.56 -3.92
C MET A 62 -6.83 -4.51 -3.62
N LEU A 63 -7.09 -3.63 -2.64
CA LEU A 63 -6.12 -2.63 -2.23
C LEU A 63 -4.97 -3.26 -1.42
N VAL A 64 -5.28 -4.18 -0.52
CA VAL A 64 -4.28 -4.96 0.24
C VAL A 64 -3.41 -5.74 -0.74
N TRP A 65 -4.01 -6.49 -1.67
CA TRP A 65 -3.29 -7.25 -2.68
C TRP A 65 -2.37 -6.36 -3.54
N ARG A 66 -2.83 -5.16 -3.91
CA ARG A 66 -1.97 -4.20 -4.62
C ARG A 66 -0.78 -3.78 -3.77
N LEU A 67 -1.00 -3.44 -2.51
CA LEU A 67 0.10 -3.04 -1.62
C LEU A 67 1.09 -4.18 -1.36
N GLU A 68 0.62 -5.43 -1.30
CA GLU A 68 1.48 -6.63 -1.26
C GLU A 68 2.27 -6.78 -2.57
N THR A 69 1.62 -6.63 -3.72
CA THR A 69 2.25 -6.74 -5.05
C THR A 69 3.35 -5.69 -5.25
N PHE A 70 3.13 -4.47 -4.77
CA PHE A 70 4.14 -3.41 -4.81
C PHE A 70 5.21 -3.53 -3.71
N GLY A 71 5.11 -4.53 -2.83
CA GLY A 71 6.06 -4.76 -1.74
C GLY A 71 5.93 -3.80 -0.56
N PHE A 72 4.91 -2.93 -0.54
CA PHE A 72 4.61 -2.03 0.58
C PHE A 72 4.07 -2.79 1.80
N LEU A 73 3.47 -3.96 1.59
CA LEU A 73 3.07 -4.91 2.63
C LEU A 73 3.87 -6.19 2.48
N HIS A 74 4.37 -6.72 3.58
CA HIS A 74 4.87 -8.08 3.64
C HIS A 74 3.71 -9.09 3.62
N LEU A 75 3.93 -10.24 3.01
CA LEU A 75 2.95 -11.32 2.99
C LEU A 75 2.63 -11.77 4.42
N PRO A 76 1.38 -12.22 4.69
CA PRO A 76 0.92 -12.65 6.01
C PRO A 76 1.84 -13.61 6.76
N GLN A 77 2.53 -14.48 6.00
CA GLN A 77 3.34 -15.58 6.50
C GLN A 77 4.85 -15.25 6.54
N THR A 78 5.24 -14.03 6.17
CA THR A 78 6.66 -13.64 6.11
C THR A 78 7.20 -13.47 7.52
N THR A 79 8.19 -14.27 7.88
CA THR A 79 8.93 -14.17 9.15
C THR A 79 9.82 -12.92 9.18
N GLU A 80 10.20 -12.45 10.38
CA GLU A 80 11.08 -11.28 10.51
C GLU A 80 12.44 -11.47 9.82
N GLU A 81 12.96 -12.70 9.79
CA GLU A 81 14.20 -13.03 9.07
C GLU A 81 14.05 -12.88 7.55
N GLU A 82 12.95 -13.36 6.98
CA GLU A 82 12.64 -13.18 5.56
C GLU A 82 12.39 -11.70 5.22
N ARG A 83 11.73 -10.95 6.11
CA ARG A 83 11.56 -9.50 5.96
C ARG A 83 12.92 -8.79 5.90
N SER A 84 13.83 -9.16 6.80
CA SER A 84 15.19 -8.60 6.83
C SER A 84 15.95 -8.93 5.56
N ARG A 85 15.94 -10.20 5.10
CA ARG A 85 16.58 -10.62 3.84
C ARG A 85 16.02 -9.92 2.60
N LEU A 86 14.70 -9.73 2.53
CA LEU A 86 14.07 -9.00 1.42
C LEU A 86 14.50 -7.52 1.40
N ASN A 87 14.80 -6.96 2.57
CA ASN A 87 15.25 -5.58 2.71
C ASN A 87 16.78 -5.43 2.60
N GLU A 88 17.59 -6.51 2.67
CA GLU A 88 19.05 -6.42 2.44
C GLU A 88 19.38 -5.86 1.05
N TYR A 89 18.62 -6.24 0.03
CA TYR A 89 18.74 -5.68 -1.34
C TYR A 89 18.28 -4.23 -1.46
N LEU A 90 17.58 -3.72 -0.44
CA LEU A 90 17.20 -2.32 -0.33
C LEU A 90 18.21 -1.51 0.47
N ASP A 91 19.27 -2.10 1.01
CA ASP A 91 20.35 -1.40 1.73
C ASP A 91 21.69 -1.42 0.98
N SER A 92 21.79 -2.20 -0.11
CA SER A 92 22.90 -2.15 -1.09
C SER A 92 22.78 -0.94 -2.02
#